data_AF-A0A355EU04-F1
#
_entry.id   AF-A0A355EU04-F1
#
_cell.length_a   1.000
_cell.length_b   1.000
_cell.length_c   1.000
_cell.angle_alpha   90.00
_cell.angle_beta   90.00
_cell.angle_gamma   90.00
#
_symmetry.space_group_name_H-M   'P 1'
#
loop_
_entity.id
_entity.type
_entity.pdbx_description
1 polymer ?
#
loop_
_entity_poly.entity_id
_entity_poly.type
_entity_poly.pdbx_seq_one_letter_code
_entity_poly.pdbx_strand_id
1 'polypeptide(L)'
;REEAFHLAAGVVPMRRWVTAAAKGGTFVTMVDLQKAINKWIPRALEMFGDERGGGTNVRYGLKPMKNAEAQKQYYEEVAKLVRDLNLRYLRARAEKLSHGESEAALDRILQGEVVEGVRREDLLHMPHPEFFRRRGVPAFRMVGAEGEVFTDLAAFRQHLVRSLPDSYRASRDFREYQEALTQVVEGTLQAEEAAGKMPSLRRVGGACPCSKSVRWVVDEPAVSAA
;
A
#
# COMPACT_ATOMS: atom_id res chain seq x y z
N ARG A 1 6.94 17.09 -15.63
CA ARG A 1 6.47 16.50 -16.92
C ARG A 1 6.65 14.98 -16.94
N GLU A 2 7.81 14.45 -16.54
CA GLU A 2 8.07 13.00 -16.50
C GLU A 2 7.24 12.26 -15.44
N GLU A 3 7.08 12.83 -14.25
CA GLU A 3 6.27 12.22 -13.18
C GLU A 3 4.80 12.01 -13.59
N ALA A 4 4.19 12.99 -14.26
CA ALA A 4 2.83 12.87 -14.79
C ALA A 4 2.70 11.72 -15.80
N PHE A 5 3.74 11.47 -16.61
CA PHE A 5 3.78 10.31 -17.51
C PHE A 5 3.83 9.00 -16.74
N HIS A 6 4.66 8.90 -15.69
CA HIS A 6 4.72 7.70 -14.85
C HIS A 6 3.39 7.41 -14.13
N LEU A 7 2.74 8.46 -13.60
CA LEU A 7 1.42 8.34 -12.99
C LEU A 7 0.37 7.85 -14.02
N ALA A 8 0.36 8.43 -15.22
CA ALA A 8 -0.53 8.01 -16.29
C ALA A 8 -0.26 6.56 -16.73
N ALA A 9 1.01 6.15 -16.84
CA ALA A 9 1.41 4.80 -17.21
C ALA A 9 0.96 3.75 -16.18
N GLY A 10 0.81 4.12 -14.90
CA GLY A 10 0.21 3.26 -13.88
C GLY A 10 -1.33 3.26 -13.92
N VAL A 11 -1.95 4.44 -13.91
CA VAL A 11 -3.41 4.59 -13.73
C VAL A 11 -4.19 4.17 -14.98
N VAL A 12 -3.71 4.49 -16.19
CA VAL A 12 -4.46 4.21 -17.43
C VAL A 12 -4.70 2.71 -17.65
N PRO A 13 -3.70 1.81 -17.48
CA PRO A 13 -3.95 0.38 -17.50
C PRO A 13 -4.96 -0.08 -16.44
N MET A 14 -4.85 0.42 -15.20
CA MET A 14 -5.81 0.07 -14.14
C MET A 14 -7.24 0.45 -14.50
N ARG A 15 -7.46 1.61 -15.10
CA ARG A 15 -8.78 2.04 -15.62
C ARG A 15 -9.33 1.07 -16.65
N ARG A 16 -8.48 0.53 -17.53
CA ARG A 16 -8.88 -0.48 -18.52
C ARG A 16 -9.22 -1.81 -17.86
N TRP A 17 -8.42 -2.23 -16.87
CA TRP A 17 -8.65 -3.48 -16.14
C TRP A 17 -9.96 -3.45 -15.35
N VAL A 18 -10.26 -2.39 -14.59
CA VAL A 18 -11.54 -2.30 -13.85
C VAL A 18 -12.74 -2.26 -14.80
N THR A 19 -12.61 -1.59 -15.96
CA THR A 19 -13.66 -1.57 -16.98
C THR A 19 -13.88 -2.96 -17.59
N ALA A 20 -12.81 -3.71 -17.87
CA ALA A 20 -12.90 -5.07 -18.37
C ALA A 20 -13.50 -6.01 -17.31
N ALA A 21 -13.07 -5.89 -16.04
CA ALA A 21 -13.58 -6.68 -14.93
C ALA A 21 -15.09 -6.46 -14.71
N ALA A 22 -15.58 -5.21 -14.83
CA ALA A 22 -17.01 -4.90 -14.78
C ALA A 22 -17.82 -5.62 -15.86
N LYS A 23 -17.19 -5.95 -17.00
CA LYS A 23 -17.79 -6.66 -18.13
C LYS A 23 -17.51 -8.17 -18.11
N GLY A 24 -17.03 -8.72 -16.99
CA GLY A 24 -16.75 -10.14 -16.82
C GLY A 24 -15.38 -10.59 -17.35
N GLY A 25 -14.47 -9.67 -17.65
CA GLY A 25 -13.09 -10.02 -18.00
C GLY A 25 -12.36 -10.69 -16.83
N THR A 26 -11.67 -11.80 -17.11
CA THR A 26 -11.08 -12.67 -16.07
C THR A 26 -9.56 -12.57 -15.94
N PHE A 27 -8.88 -11.86 -16.83
CA PHE A 27 -7.40 -11.78 -16.83
C PHE A 27 -6.83 -11.00 -15.64
N VAL A 28 -7.45 -9.87 -15.30
CA VAL A 28 -7.15 -9.08 -14.10
C VAL A 28 -8.49 -8.71 -13.46
N THR A 29 -8.78 -9.30 -12.31
CA THR A 29 -10.04 -9.10 -11.59
C THR A 29 -9.94 -7.96 -10.58
N MET A 30 -11.09 -7.50 -10.05
CA MET A 30 -11.12 -6.55 -8.94
C MET A 30 -10.38 -7.08 -7.70
N VAL A 31 -10.43 -8.39 -7.47
CA VAL A 31 -9.71 -9.06 -6.36
C VAL A 31 -8.19 -8.98 -6.56
N ASP A 32 -7.71 -9.21 -7.79
CA ASP A 32 -6.28 -9.11 -8.11
C ASP A 32 -5.77 -7.68 -7.91
N LEU A 33 -6.56 -6.70 -8.34
CA LEU A 33 -6.27 -5.28 -8.14
C LEU A 33 -6.26 -4.90 -6.66
N GLN A 34 -7.23 -5.37 -5.87
CA GLN A 34 -7.26 -5.10 -4.44
C GLN A 34 -6.04 -5.68 -3.73
N LYS A 35 -5.66 -6.92 -4.05
CA LYS A 35 -4.44 -7.54 -3.52
C LYS A 35 -3.19 -6.74 -3.90
N ALA A 36 -3.12 -6.24 -5.14
CA ALA A 36 -2.01 -5.41 -5.58
C ALA A 36 -1.95 -4.07 -4.81
N ILE A 37 -3.08 -3.41 -4.61
CA ILE A 37 -3.23 -2.20 -3.79
C ILE A 37 -2.75 -2.46 -2.36
N ASN A 38 -3.28 -3.51 -1.72
CA ASN A 38 -2.91 -3.96 -0.37
C ASN A 38 -1.41 -4.21 -0.22
N LYS A 39 -0.76 -4.71 -1.28
CA LYS A 39 0.67 -4.96 -1.28
C LYS A 39 1.48 -3.69 -1.44
N TRP A 40 1.12 -2.78 -2.35
CA TRP A 40 1.98 -1.68 -2.75
C TRP A 40 1.80 -0.41 -1.95
N ILE A 41 0.59 -0.11 -1.45
CA ILE A 41 0.37 1.11 -0.66
C ILE A 41 1.20 1.14 0.63
N PRO A 42 1.29 0.06 1.42
CA PRO A 42 2.18 0.05 2.59
C PRO A 42 3.65 0.29 2.23
N ARG A 43 4.11 -0.24 1.09
CA ARG A 43 5.49 0.00 0.62
C ARG A 43 5.72 1.47 0.27
N ALA A 44 4.74 2.10 -0.39
CA ALA A 44 4.82 3.49 -0.77
C ALA A 44 4.82 4.42 0.45
N LEU A 45 4.00 4.15 1.47
CA LEU A 45 4.00 4.90 2.73
C LEU A 45 5.36 4.86 3.42
N GLU A 46 6.04 3.72 3.38
CA GLU A 46 7.37 3.56 3.98
C GLU A 46 8.49 4.31 3.22
N MET A 47 8.29 4.67 1.96
CA MET A 47 9.28 5.45 1.19
C MET A 47 9.49 6.87 1.77
N PHE A 48 8.51 7.38 2.52
CA PHE A 48 8.62 8.67 3.20
C PHE A 48 9.49 8.61 4.47
N GLY A 49 9.83 7.41 4.96
CA GLY A 49 10.54 7.20 6.22
C GLY A 49 9.62 7.21 7.44
N ASP A 50 10.21 7.21 8.64
CA ASP A 50 9.47 7.24 9.91
C ASP A 50 8.63 8.52 10.03
N GLU A 51 7.38 8.38 10.46
CA GLU A 51 6.39 9.46 10.59
C GLU A 51 6.84 10.57 11.55
N ARG A 52 7.66 10.23 12.55
CA ARG A 52 8.22 11.17 13.53
C ARG A 52 9.37 12.01 12.95
N GLY A 53 9.87 11.63 11.78
CA GLY A 53 11.03 12.24 11.12
C GLY A 53 10.71 13.47 10.26
N GLY A 54 11.77 14.06 9.70
CA GLY A 54 11.68 15.15 8.72
C GLY A 54 11.72 16.57 9.29
N GLY A 55 11.53 16.75 10.61
CA GLY A 55 11.51 18.08 11.25
C GLY A 55 12.78 18.90 11.03
N THR A 56 13.97 18.32 11.19
CA THR A 56 15.25 19.00 10.95
C THR A 56 15.42 19.43 9.49
N ASN A 57 15.04 18.57 8.54
CA ASN A 57 15.14 18.88 7.11
C ASN A 57 14.20 20.03 6.71
N VAL A 58 13.00 20.10 7.31
CA VAL A 58 12.09 21.24 7.12
C VAL A 58 12.70 22.51 7.72
N ARG A 59 13.21 22.45 8.95
CA ARG A 59 13.86 23.60 9.61
C ARG A 59 15.03 24.16 8.80
N TYR A 60 15.80 23.30 8.13
CA TYR A 60 16.92 23.70 7.28
C TYR A 60 16.50 24.07 5.85
N GLY A 61 15.21 24.07 5.52
CA GLY A 61 14.71 24.39 4.18
C GLY A 61 15.03 23.32 3.11
N LEU A 62 15.43 22.12 3.52
CA LEU A 62 15.77 20.99 2.62
C LEU A 62 14.53 20.20 2.19
N LYS A 63 13.44 20.26 2.97
CA LYS A 63 12.16 19.63 2.64
C LYS A 63 11.01 20.62 2.89
N PRO A 64 9.95 20.58 2.08
CA PRO A 64 8.79 21.46 2.27
C PRO A 64 7.88 21.04 3.44
N MET A 65 7.92 19.77 3.87
CA MET A 65 7.02 19.22 4.89
C MET A 65 7.63 18.03 5.64
N LYS A 66 7.04 17.68 6.79
CA LYS A 66 7.46 16.52 7.59
C LYS A 66 6.98 15.21 6.94
N ASN A 67 7.57 14.09 7.36
CA ASN A 67 7.27 12.79 6.76
C ASN A 67 5.80 12.39 6.94
N ALA A 68 5.22 12.59 8.13
CA ALA A 68 3.80 12.29 8.38
C ALA A 68 2.84 13.11 7.49
N GLU A 69 3.15 14.39 7.27
CA GLU A 69 2.35 15.28 6.41
C GLU A 69 2.41 14.80 4.95
N ALA A 70 3.60 14.45 4.46
CA ALA A 70 3.81 13.92 3.12
C ALA A 70 3.08 12.57 2.91
N GLN A 71 3.16 11.67 3.89
CA GLN A 71 2.43 10.39 3.85
C GLN A 71 0.92 10.59 3.78
N LYS A 72 0.37 11.49 4.60
CA LYS A 72 -1.05 11.81 4.62
C LYS A 72 -1.52 12.35 3.26
N GLN A 73 -0.80 13.34 2.71
CA GLN A 73 -1.12 13.89 1.39
C GLN A 73 -1.07 12.82 0.30
N TYR A 74 -0.02 11.97 0.30
CA TYR A 74 0.07 10.85 -0.63
C TYR A 74 -1.13 9.90 -0.52
N TYR A 75 -1.50 9.53 0.70
CA TYR A 75 -2.62 8.62 0.94
C TYR A 75 -3.95 9.21 0.45
N GLU A 76 -4.21 10.48 0.70
CA GLU A 76 -5.39 11.22 0.22
C GLU A 76 -5.43 11.30 -1.30
N GLU A 77 -4.30 11.55 -1.96
CA GLU A 77 -4.22 11.57 -3.43
C GLU A 77 -4.48 10.19 -4.05
N VAL A 78 -3.92 9.13 -3.49
CA VAL A 78 -4.18 7.76 -3.97
C VAL A 78 -5.63 7.36 -3.73
N ALA A 79 -6.25 7.79 -2.63
CA ALA A 79 -7.66 7.54 -2.36
C ALA A 79 -8.57 8.11 -3.47
N LYS A 80 -8.24 9.30 -4.02
CA LYS A 80 -8.95 9.88 -5.17
C LYS A 80 -8.80 9.01 -6.43
N LEU A 81 -7.62 8.43 -6.65
CA LEU A 81 -7.40 7.51 -7.78
C LEU A 81 -8.20 6.21 -7.61
N VAL A 82 -8.24 5.63 -6.42
CA VAL A 82 -9.07 4.44 -6.13
C VAL A 82 -10.55 4.75 -6.34
N ARG A 83 -11.02 5.94 -5.93
CA ARG A 83 -12.38 6.41 -6.21
C ARG A 83 -12.65 6.51 -7.71
N ASP A 84 -11.74 7.08 -8.51
CA ASP A 84 -11.88 7.13 -9.98
C ASP A 84 -11.95 5.73 -10.61
N LEU A 85 -11.16 4.78 -10.13
CA LEU A 85 -11.23 3.38 -10.58
C LEU A 85 -12.60 2.76 -10.28
N ASN A 86 -13.12 2.96 -9.06
CA ASN A 86 -14.45 2.47 -8.68
C ASN A 86 -15.57 3.11 -9.49
N LEU A 87 -15.49 4.41 -9.76
CA LEU A 87 -16.48 5.11 -10.58
C LEU A 87 -16.50 4.55 -12.01
N ARG A 88 -15.33 4.20 -12.57
CA ARG A 88 -15.23 3.57 -13.89
C ARG A 88 -15.78 2.15 -13.90
N TYR A 89 -15.47 1.36 -12.88
CA TYR A 89 -16.07 0.05 -12.68
C TYR A 89 -17.59 0.14 -12.66
N LEU A 90 -18.14 1.02 -11.82
CA LEU A 90 -19.58 1.21 -11.67
C LEU A 90 -20.24 1.65 -12.99
N ARG A 91 -19.67 2.63 -13.69
CA ARG A 91 -20.18 3.09 -14.99
C ARG A 91 -20.20 1.99 -16.05
N ALA A 92 -19.22 1.10 -16.02
CA ALA A 92 -19.17 -0.04 -16.93
C ALA A 92 -20.11 -1.18 -16.53
N ARG A 93 -20.45 -1.28 -15.24
CA ARG A 93 -21.34 -2.31 -14.69
C ARG A 93 -22.83 -1.92 -14.76
N ALA A 94 -23.11 -0.63 -14.59
CA ALA A 94 -24.42 -0.01 -14.53
C ALA A 94 -24.59 0.99 -15.70
N GLU A 95 -24.58 0.48 -16.93
CA GLU A 95 -24.59 1.29 -18.16
C GLU A 95 -25.81 2.22 -18.30
N LYS A 96 -26.85 2.01 -17.50
CA LYS A 96 -28.08 2.82 -17.47
C LYS A 96 -27.91 4.15 -16.73
N LEU A 97 -26.90 4.28 -15.87
CA LEU A 97 -26.68 5.49 -15.08
C LEU A 97 -25.91 6.52 -15.90
N SER A 98 -26.37 7.78 -15.83
CA SER A 98 -25.58 8.91 -16.29
C SER A 98 -24.33 9.10 -15.43
N HIS A 99 -23.45 10.02 -15.86
CA HIS A 99 -22.22 10.30 -15.12
C HIS A 99 -22.49 10.81 -13.70
N GLY A 100 -23.43 11.75 -13.53
CA GLY A 100 -23.78 12.30 -12.22
C GLY A 100 -24.49 11.28 -11.33
N GLU A 101 -25.39 10.48 -11.91
CA GLU A 101 -26.06 9.39 -11.17
C GLU A 101 -25.06 8.33 -10.71
N SER A 102 -24.02 8.06 -11.49
CA SER A 102 -22.97 7.11 -11.09
C SER A 102 -22.15 7.61 -9.89
N GLU A 103 -21.91 8.93 -9.78
CA GLU A 103 -21.20 9.48 -8.61
C GLU A 103 -22.05 9.39 -7.35
N ALA A 104 -23.33 9.76 -7.42
CA ALA A 104 -24.26 9.64 -6.32
C ALA A 104 -24.48 8.16 -5.91
N ALA A 105 -24.55 7.26 -6.89
CA ALA A 105 -24.64 5.82 -6.65
C ALA A 105 -23.37 5.29 -5.96
N LEU A 106 -22.18 5.72 -6.38
CA LEU A 106 -20.94 5.35 -5.72
C LEU A 106 -20.91 5.79 -4.25
N ASP A 107 -21.35 7.00 -3.94
CA ASP A 107 -21.40 7.48 -2.56
C ASP A 107 -22.35 6.66 -1.68
N ARG A 108 -23.51 6.30 -2.21
CA ARG A 108 -24.47 5.40 -1.53
C ARG A 108 -23.89 4.02 -1.31
N ILE A 109 -23.21 3.45 -2.32
CA ILE A 109 -22.52 2.15 -2.17
C ILE A 109 -21.44 2.23 -1.09
N LEU A 110 -20.69 3.32 -1.04
CA LEU A 110 -19.67 3.53 -0.01
C LEU A 110 -20.25 3.67 1.41
N GLN A 111 -21.52 4.09 1.52
CA GLN A 111 -22.28 4.14 2.77
C GLN A 111 -22.96 2.80 3.13
N GLY A 112 -22.85 1.77 2.28
CA GLY A 112 -23.34 0.41 2.54
C GLY A 112 -24.61 0.03 1.77
N GLU A 113 -25.12 0.91 0.91
CA GLU A 113 -26.26 0.56 0.06
C GLU A 113 -25.85 -0.35 -1.10
N VAL A 114 -26.80 -1.13 -1.62
CA VAL A 114 -26.63 -1.91 -2.85
C VAL A 114 -27.30 -1.16 -3.99
N VAL A 115 -26.55 -0.81 -5.03
CA VAL A 115 -27.08 -0.07 -6.20
C VAL A 115 -26.72 -0.81 -7.47
N GLU A 116 -27.72 -1.09 -8.32
CA GLU A 116 -27.54 -1.84 -9.58
C GLU A 116 -26.81 -3.19 -9.38
N GLY A 117 -27.02 -3.82 -8.22
CA GLY A 117 -26.38 -5.08 -7.84
C GLY A 117 -24.89 -4.98 -7.47
N VAL A 118 -24.35 -3.76 -7.33
CA VAL A 118 -22.99 -3.50 -6.85
C VAL A 118 -23.04 -3.17 -5.36
N ARG A 119 -22.19 -3.83 -4.58
CA ARG A 119 -22.02 -3.65 -3.14
C ARG A 119 -20.65 -3.07 -2.82
N ARG A 120 -20.45 -2.64 -1.57
CA ARG A 120 -19.19 -2.05 -1.10
C ARG A 120 -18.01 -2.99 -1.26
N GLU A 121 -18.23 -4.28 -1.04
CA GLU A 121 -17.24 -5.36 -1.15
C GLU A 121 -16.85 -5.68 -2.60
N ASP A 122 -17.62 -5.24 -3.58
CA ASP A 122 -17.30 -5.42 -5.00
C ASP A 122 -16.35 -4.30 -5.50
N LEU A 123 -16.13 -3.25 -4.69
CA LEU A 123 -15.30 -2.09 -5.01
C LEU A 123 -13.90 -2.18 -4.39
N LEU A 124 -12.95 -1.46 -5.00
CA LEU A 124 -11.61 -1.28 -4.46
C LEU A 124 -11.63 -0.36 -3.24
N HIS A 125 -10.71 -0.59 -2.31
CA HIS A 125 -10.57 0.21 -1.10
C HIS A 125 -9.10 0.51 -0.81
N MET A 126 -8.88 1.63 -0.12
CA MET A 126 -7.57 1.94 0.46
C MET A 126 -7.36 1.03 1.67
N PRO A 127 -6.22 0.32 1.79
CA PRO A 127 -5.91 -0.42 2.99
C PRO A 127 -5.63 0.56 4.13
N HIS A 128 -5.92 0.16 5.36
CA HIS A 128 -5.62 0.93 6.55
C HIS A 128 -4.14 1.37 6.55
N PRO A 129 -3.78 2.62 6.93
CA PRO A 129 -2.41 3.12 6.84
C PRO A 129 -1.37 2.31 7.64
N GLU A 130 -1.82 1.57 8.66
CA GLU A 130 -1.00 0.69 9.49
C GLU A 130 -0.90 -0.75 8.96
N PHE A 131 -1.71 -1.12 7.97
CA PHE A 131 -1.74 -2.47 7.41
C PHE A 131 -0.38 -2.85 6.81
N PHE A 132 0.12 -4.03 7.18
CA PHE A 132 1.26 -4.68 6.55
C PHE A 132 2.50 -3.77 6.43
N ARG A 133 2.82 -3.05 7.52
CA ARG A 133 3.96 -2.13 7.63
C ARG A 133 5.20 -2.83 8.20
N ARG A 134 6.37 -2.54 7.62
CA ARG A 134 7.72 -2.99 8.03
C ARG A 134 8.52 -1.89 8.68
N ARG A 135 8.11 -0.64 8.48
CA ARG A 135 8.83 0.55 8.91
C ARG A 135 7.87 1.62 9.39
N GLY A 136 8.43 2.54 10.17
CA GLY A 136 7.70 3.62 10.81
C GLY A 136 7.05 3.17 12.12
N VAL A 137 6.30 4.08 12.72
CA VAL A 137 5.55 3.85 13.96
C VAL A 137 4.64 2.60 13.91
N PRO A 138 3.99 2.24 12.79
CA PRO A 138 3.15 1.04 12.72
C PRO A 138 3.89 -0.25 12.34
N ALA A 139 5.23 -0.26 12.31
CA ALA A 139 6.00 -1.44 11.93
C ALA A 139 5.58 -2.68 12.74
N PHE A 140 5.29 -3.77 12.03
CA PHE A 140 4.90 -5.07 12.58
C PHE A 140 3.64 -5.09 13.46
N ARG A 141 2.84 -4.02 13.46
CA ARG A 141 1.51 -4.06 14.09
C ARG A 141 0.61 -5.03 13.31
N MET A 142 -0.14 -5.84 14.05
CA MET A 142 -1.08 -6.80 13.47
C MET A 142 -2.42 -6.13 13.19
N VAL A 143 -2.41 -5.13 12.31
CA VAL A 143 -3.61 -4.42 11.84
C VAL A 143 -3.99 -4.90 10.45
N GLY A 144 -5.26 -5.22 10.25
CA GLY A 144 -5.88 -5.69 9.02
C GLY A 144 -6.04 -4.61 7.96
N ALA A 145 -6.52 -5.02 6.79
CA ALA A 145 -6.60 -4.12 5.64
C ALA A 145 -7.74 -3.11 5.81
N GLU A 146 -8.77 -3.43 6.58
CA GLU A 146 -9.88 -2.51 6.90
C GLU A 146 -9.73 -1.90 8.31
N GLY A 147 -8.59 -2.13 8.98
CA GLY A 147 -8.28 -1.59 10.30
C GLY A 147 -8.57 -2.54 11.46
N GLU A 148 -8.90 -3.81 11.19
CA GLU A 148 -9.14 -4.80 12.23
C GLU A 148 -7.86 -5.07 13.04
N VAL A 149 -7.93 -5.06 14.36
CA VAL A 149 -6.75 -5.35 15.20
C VAL A 149 -6.75 -6.84 15.54
N PHE A 150 -5.65 -7.52 15.23
CA PHE A 150 -5.45 -8.93 15.56
C PHE A 150 -4.57 -9.04 16.80
N THR A 151 -4.94 -9.93 17.71
CA THR A 151 -4.12 -10.32 18.87
C THR A 151 -3.46 -11.68 18.68
N ASP A 152 -3.96 -12.47 17.72
CA ASP A 152 -3.43 -13.79 17.38
C ASP A 152 -2.62 -13.74 16.07
N LEU A 153 -1.39 -14.24 16.14
CA LEU A 153 -0.47 -14.27 15.00
C LEU A 153 -0.99 -15.17 13.88
N ALA A 154 -1.63 -16.31 14.21
CA ALA A 154 -2.11 -17.24 13.19
C ALA A 154 -3.25 -16.63 12.37
N ALA A 155 -4.20 -15.97 13.02
CA ALA A 155 -5.29 -15.24 12.41
C ALA A 155 -4.77 -14.10 11.52
N PHE A 156 -3.79 -13.32 12.00
CA PHE A 156 -3.19 -12.25 11.19
C PHE A 156 -2.46 -12.81 9.96
N ARG A 157 -1.72 -13.92 10.09
CA ARG A 157 -1.07 -14.58 8.94
C ARG A 157 -2.08 -15.06 7.91
N GLN A 158 -3.19 -15.65 8.33
CA GLN A 158 -4.27 -16.05 7.43
C GLN A 158 -4.89 -14.82 6.73
N HIS A 159 -5.03 -13.71 7.45
CA HIS A 159 -5.45 -12.44 6.87
C HIS A 159 -4.49 -11.96 5.78
N LEU A 160 -3.18 -11.93 6.05
CA LEU A 160 -2.16 -11.57 5.05
C LEU A 160 -2.21 -12.49 3.82
N VAL A 161 -2.44 -13.79 4.01
CA VAL A 161 -2.58 -14.75 2.90
C VAL A 161 -3.78 -14.43 2.00
N ARG A 162 -4.91 -14.03 2.59
CA ARG A 162 -6.12 -13.64 1.85
C ARG A 162 -5.97 -12.28 1.17
N SER A 163 -5.26 -11.35 1.80
CA SER A 163 -5.19 -9.95 1.38
C SER A 163 -4.05 -9.61 0.43
N LEU A 164 -3.04 -10.47 0.27
CA LEU A 164 -1.84 -10.20 -0.55
C LEU A 164 -1.78 -11.07 -1.82
N PRO A 165 -1.09 -10.60 -2.88
CA PRO A 165 -0.94 -11.35 -4.13
C PRO A 165 -0.15 -12.64 -3.93
N ASP A 166 -0.57 -13.70 -4.59
CA ASP A 166 0.05 -15.03 -4.50
C ASP A 166 1.53 -15.02 -4.92
N SER A 167 1.83 -14.30 -6.00
CA SER A 167 3.21 -14.08 -6.47
C SER A 167 4.08 -13.40 -5.43
N TYR A 168 3.51 -12.49 -4.64
CA TYR A 168 4.23 -11.82 -3.57
C TYR A 168 4.41 -12.73 -2.34
N ARG A 169 3.41 -13.57 -2.02
CA ARG A 169 3.51 -14.55 -0.92
C ARG A 169 4.62 -15.58 -1.15
N ALA A 170 4.97 -15.86 -2.41
CA ALA A 170 6.09 -16.72 -2.77
C ALA A 170 7.47 -16.03 -2.66
N SER A 171 7.51 -14.71 -2.41
CA SER A 171 8.76 -13.95 -2.39
C SER A 171 9.55 -14.14 -1.09
N ARG A 172 10.88 -13.97 -1.21
CA ARG A 172 11.79 -13.90 -0.05
C ARG A 172 11.38 -12.80 0.93
N ASP A 173 11.00 -11.64 0.40
CA ASP A 173 10.61 -10.47 1.17
C ASP A 173 9.38 -10.73 2.08
N PHE A 174 8.39 -11.48 1.59
CA PHE A 174 7.25 -11.89 2.42
C PHE A 174 7.66 -12.88 3.51
N ARG A 175 8.56 -13.82 3.20
CA ARG A 175 9.08 -14.78 4.19
C ARG A 175 9.83 -14.08 5.32
N GLU A 176 10.73 -13.17 4.98
CA GLU A 176 11.49 -12.37 5.95
C GLU A 176 10.57 -11.51 6.82
N TYR A 177 9.52 -10.92 6.23
CA TYR A 177 8.49 -10.22 7.01
C TYR A 177 7.82 -11.13 8.03
N GLN A 178 7.41 -12.33 7.63
CA GLN A 178 6.73 -13.29 8.52
C GLN A 178 7.66 -13.74 9.66
N GLU A 179 8.93 -13.99 9.38
CA GLU A 179 9.95 -14.34 10.38
C GLU A 179 10.14 -13.19 11.39
N ALA A 180 10.34 -11.97 10.90
CA ALA A 180 10.50 -10.79 11.75
C ALA A 180 9.24 -10.49 12.58
N LEU A 181 8.05 -10.58 11.99
CA LEU A 181 6.78 -10.43 12.69
C LEU A 181 6.65 -11.43 13.86
N THR A 182 7.10 -12.68 13.65
CA THR A 182 7.07 -13.71 14.69
C THR A 182 7.93 -13.31 15.87
N GLN A 183 9.17 -12.90 15.60
CA GLN A 183 10.11 -12.47 16.63
C GLN A 183 9.60 -11.25 17.40
N VAL A 184 8.96 -10.30 16.71
CA VAL A 184 8.35 -9.13 17.35
C VAL A 184 7.19 -9.51 18.26
N VAL A 185 6.30 -10.40 17.82
CA VAL A 185 5.15 -10.84 18.62
C VAL A 185 5.59 -11.69 19.82
N GLU A 186 6.63 -12.51 19.65
CA GLU A 186 7.24 -13.30 20.74
C GLU A 186 8.08 -12.43 21.70
N GLY A 187 8.33 -11.16 21.37
CA GLY A 187 9.14 -10.25 22.16
C GLY A 187 10.65 -10.52 22.10
N THR A 188 11.09 -11.39 21.18
CA THR A 188 12.53 -11.72 20.98
C THR A 188 13.26 -10.67 20.15
N LEU A 189 12.52 -9.78 19.46
CA LEU A 189 13.07 -8.66 18.71
C LEU A 189 12.16 -7.43 18.85
N GLN A 190 12.74 -6.25 19.04
CA GLN A 190 11.93 -5.02 19.03
C GLN A 190 11.51 -4.65 17.59
N ALA A 191 10.35 -4.03 17.42
CA ALA A 191 9.84 -3.65 16.09
C ALA A 191 10.80 -2.75 15.30
N GLU A 192 11.54 -1.87 15.98
CA GLU A 192 12.54 -1.01 15.35
C GLU A 192 13.76 -1.80 14.83
N GLU A 193 14.24 -2.77 15.62
CA GLU A 193 15.33 -3.66 15.21
C GLU A 193 14.91 -4.56 14.04
N ALA A 194 13.69 -5.08 14.09
CA ALA A 194 13.08 -5.84 13.01
C ALA A 194 12.97 -5.01 11.72
N ALA A 195 12.60 -3.72 11.84
CA ALA A 195 12.49 -2.80 10.70
C ALA A 195 13.86 -2.53 10.04
N GLY A 196 14.93 -2.47 10.84
CA GLY A 196 16.31 -2.34 10.35
C GLY A 196 16.78 -3.55 9.53
N LYS A 197 16.36 -4.76 9.92
CA LYS A 197 16.70 -6.01 9.20
C LYS A 197 15.96 -6.18 7.87
N MET A 198 14.90 -5.41 7.62
CA MET A 198 14.16 -5.52 6.37
C MET A 198 14.93 -4.85 5.22
N PRO A 199 14.90 -5.39 3.99
CA PRO A 199 15.56 -4.76 2.86
C PRO A 199 15.12 -3.30 2.68
N SER A 200 16.10 -2.43 2.45
CA SER A 200 15.89 -1.04 2.07
C SER A 200 16.50 -0.77 0.71
N LEU A 201 15.86 0.11 -0.05
CA LEU A 201 16.41 0.58 -1.30
C LEU A 201 17.46 1.67 -0.98
N ARG A 202 18.74 1.40 -1.23
CA ARG A 202 19.84 2.33 -0.94
C ARG A 202 20.71 2.56 -2.16
N ARG A 203 21.37 3.72 -2.20
CA ARG A 203 22.44 3.96 -3.17
C ARG A 203 23.71 3.25 -2.69
N VAL A 204 24.28 2.41 -3.54
CA VAL A 204 25.49 1.63 -3.30
C VAL A 204 26.49 2.00 -4.39
N GLY A 205 27.63 2.60 -4.00
CA GLY A 205 28.72 2.95 -4.92
C GLY A 205 28.82 4.42 -5.35
N GLY A 206 28.85 5.36 -4.40
CA GLY A 206 29.21 6.77 -4.64
C GLY A 206 28.05 7.70 -5.02
N ALA A 207 28.38 8.92 -5.44
CA ALA A 207 27.43 10.03 -5.65
C ALA A 207 26.62 9.96 -6.96
N CYS A 208 26.69 8.86 -7.72
CA CYS A 208 26.02 8.77 -9.02
C CYS A 208 24.49 8.83 -8.86
N PRO A 209 23.80 9.81 -9.46
CA PRO A 209 22.37 10.03 -9.20
C PRO A 209 21.44 9.07 -9.95
N CYS A 210 21.95 8.28 -10.90
CA CYS A 210 21.12 7.41 -11.74
C CYS A 210 20.58 6.16 -11.01
N SER A 211 19.56 5.53 -11.57
CA SER A 211 18.94 4.31 -11.02
C SER A 211 19.90 3.12 -10.92
N LYS A 212 21.00 3.11 -11.70
CA LYS A 212 22.00 2.03 -11.66
C LYS A 212 22.80 1.99 -10.36
N SER A 213 22.84 3.08 -9.59
CA SER A 213 23.51 3.13 -8.28
C SER A 213 22.63 2.63 -7.15
N VAL A 214 21.40 2.21 -7.41
CA VAL A 214 20.44 1.82 -6.37
C VAL A 214 20.36 0.29 -6.25
N ARG A 215 20.45 -0.24 -5.04
CA ARG A 215 20.33 -1.68 -4.72
C ARG A 215 19.48 -1.88 -3.48
N TRP A 216 18.85 -3.05 -3.40
CA TRP A 216 18.25 -3.53 -2.16
C TRP A 216 19.38 -3.99 -1.22
N VAL A 217 19.44 -3.39 -0.04
CA VAL A 217 20.47 -3.67 0.98
C VAL A 217 19.75 -4.02 2.28
N VAL A 218 20.25 -5.04 2.95
CA VAL A 218 19.90 -5.36 4.34
C VAL A 218 21.00 -4.78 5.22
N ASP A 219 20.63 -4.07 6.28
CA ASP A 219 21.62 -3.56 7.22
C ASP A 219 22.26 -4.72 7.98
N GLU A 220 23.57 -4.84 7.93
CA GLU A 220 24.30 -5.68 8.88
C GLU A 220 24.21 -5.02 10.26
N PRO A 221 23.96 -5.81 11.33
CA PRO A 221 23.92 -5.25 12.68
C PRO A 221 25.25 -4.56 12.95
N ALA A 222 25.20 -3.35 13.51
CA ALA A 222 26.39 -2.63 13.91
C ALA A 222 27.21 -3.54 14.84
N VAL A 223 28.44 -3.85 14.46
CA VAL A 223 29.39 -4.54 15.35
C VAL A 223 29.50 -3.68 16.59
N SER A 224 29.03 -4.17 17.74
CA SER A 224 29.22 -3.47 19.01
C SER A 224 30.73 -3.32 19.20
N ALA A 225 31.21 -2.08 19.26
CA ALA A 225 32.58 -1.83 19.66
C ALA A 225 32.76 -2.44 21.07
N ALA A 226 33.59 -3.46 21.15
CA ALA A 226 34.04 -4.06 22.40
C ALA A 226 34.91 -3.08 23.19
#